data_AF-A0A9W9UTY7-F1
#
_entry.id   AF-A0A9W9UTY7-F1
#
_cell.length_a   1.000
_cell.length_b   1.000
_cell.length_c   1.000
_cell.angle_alpha   90.00
_cell.angle_beta   90.00
_cell.angle_gamma   90.00
#
_symmetry.space_group_name_H-M   'P 1'
#
loop_
_entity.id
_entity.type
_entity.pdbx_description
1 polymer ?
#
loop_
_entity_poly.entity_id
_entity_poly.type
_entity_poly.pdbx_seq_one_letter_code
_entity_poly.pdbx_strand_id
1 'polypeptide(L)'
;MTLAPHEPPSSFTPHLFQYAICQQAHKVMSLGAHKKDFIDYALIQGIHDKILSLLSGLPPVHRPMNPDTSWDVSYPHIPKQRQQISTAANSFLMALHRPHARTHMASRHAATQAAFATLDAQAQLFDMMATSYSSIYALCIYTLDAGIFLSVTTLEHPPTDMGILHGIIRAIRKAIHRLELAQERVSLAGPGSRILKLCHQKMQASAQAQPSSQESAAHEATRFTAASFMDESFSGGAHVQESPNQPSEILGYTSGSGISLSDHISFDGTVMFEDITQPNFDMEAWVRELGQSNDLGWT
;
A
#
# COMPACT_ATOMS: atom_id res chain seq x y z
N MET A 1 -15.13 -2.48 21.37
CA MET A 1 -15.08 -3.77 22.09
C MET A 1 -14.00 -3.65 23.15
N THR A 2 -14.37 -3.62 24.42
CA THR A 2 -13.43 -3.61 25.56
C THR A 2 -13.53 -4.96 26.26
N LEU A 3 -12.47 -5.77 26.18
CA LEU A 3 -12.34 -7.03 26.94
C LEU A 3 -12.12 -6.70 28.42
N ALA A 4 -12.64 -7.54 29.31
CA ALA A 4 -12.35 -7.43 30.74
C ALA A 4 -10.85 -7.72 30.99
N PRO A 5 -10.23 -7.18 32.06
CA PRO A 5 -8.77 -7.25 32.31
C PRO A 5 -8.16 -8.66 32.40
N HIS A 6 -8.98 -9.71 32.48
CA HIS A 6 -8.56 -11.10 32.72
C HIS A 6 -9.15 -12.11 31.73
N GLU A 7 -9.82 -11.66 30.68
CA GLU A 7 -10.32 -12.54 29.64
C GLU A 7 -9.24 -12.77 28.57
N PRO A 8 -8.98 -14.01 28.13
CA PRO A 8 -7.99 -14.27 27.11
C PRO A 8 -8.33 -13.50 25.81
N PRO A 9 -7.33 -12.95 25.10
CA PRO A 9 -7.54 -12.27 23.84
C PRO A 9 -8.31 -13.11 22.83
N SER A 10 -9.34 -12.54 22.22
CA SER A 10 -10.16 -13.25 21.24
C SER A 10 -9.37 -13.57 19.98
N SER A 11 -9.32 -14.86 19.61
CA SER A 11 -8.75 -15.31 18.33
C SER A 11 -9.57 -14.84 17.12
N PHE A 12 -10.79 -14.34 17.33
CA PHE A 12 -11.70 -13.93 16.27
C PHE A 12 -11.57 -12.44 15.89
N THR A 13 -10.83 -11.64 16.66
CA THR A 13 -10.63 -10.20 16.39
C THR A 13 -10.19 -9.90 14.96
N PRO A 14 -9.24 -10.63 14.33
CA PRO A 14 -8.84 -10.37 12.95
C PRO A 14 -9.96 -10.57 11.94
N HIS A 15 -10.85 -11.55 12.17
CA HIS A 15 -11.99 -11.83 11.27
C HIS A 15 -13.03 -10.72 11.34
N LEU A 16 -13.35 -10.24 12.55
CA LEU A 16 -14.26 -9.10 12.72
C LEU A 16 -13.69 -7.84 12.08
N PHE A 17 -12.39 -7.62 12.24
CA PHE A 17 -11.70 -6.52 11.57
C PHE A 17 -11.77 -6.66 10.05
N GLN A 18 -11.45 -7.84 9.52
CA GLN A 18 -11.51 -8.13 8.09
C GLN A 18 -12.92 -7.93 7.53
N TYR A 19 -13.95 -8.40 8.24
CA TYR A 19 -15.34 -8.18 7.87
C TYR A 19 -15.65 -6.68 7.76
N ALA A 20 -15.21 -5.86 8.73
CA ALA A 20 -15.37 -4.41 8.67
C ALA A 20 -14.62 -3.78 7.47
N ILE A 21 -13.43 -4.27 7.13
CA ILE A 21 -12.71 -3.87 5.90
C ILE A 21 -13.51 -4.23 4.65
N CYS A 22 -14.04 -5.46 4.57
CA CYS A 22 -14.85 -5.92 3.44
C CYS A 22 -16.12 -5.09 3.25
N GLN A 23 -16.76 -4.63 4.34
CA GLN A 23 -17.87 -3.68 4.26
C GLN A 23 -17.45 -2.35 3.63
N GLN A 24 -16.25 -1.82 3.97
CA GLN A 24 -15.73 -0.62 3.31
C GLN A 24 -15.39 -0.89 1.84
N ALA A 25 -14.79 -2.05 1.52
CA ALA A 25 -14.52 -2.44 0.15
C ALA A 25 -15.79 -2.51 -0.69
N HIS A 26 -16.84 -3.15 -0.17
CA HIS A 26 -18.14 -3.20 -0.83
C HIS A 26 -18.70 -1.79 -1.09
N LYS A 27 -18.58 -0.88 -0.11
CA LYS A 27 -18.98 0.53 -0.27
C LYS A 27 -18.19 1.24 -1.37
N VAL A 28 -16.85 1.09 -1.40
CA VAL A 28 -15.98 1.65 -2.45
C VAL A 28 -16.38 1.13 -3.84
N MET A 29 -16.64 -0.16 -3.95
CA MET A 29 -17.02 -0.80 -5.22
C MET A 29 -18.39 -0.30 -5.69
N SER A 30 -19.38 -0.29 -4.80
CA SER A 30 -20.76 0.10 -5.10
C SER A 30 -20.89 1.57 -5.50
N LEU A 31 -20.06 2.45 -4.91
CA LEU A 31 -20.03 3.87 -5.24
C LEU A 31 -19.12 4.19 -6.45
N GLY A 32 -18.43 3.20 -7.02
CA GLY A 32 -17.50 3.41 -8.13
C GLY A 32 -16.19 4.10 -7.74
N ALA A 33 -15.91 4.26 -6.44
CA ALA A 33 -14.75 4.98 -5.91
C ALA A 33 -13.40 4.30 -6.19
N HIS A 34 -13.42 3.04 -6.65
CA HIS A 34 -12.25 2.29 -7.15
C HIS A 34 -11.81 2.73 -8.57
N LYS A 35 -12.62 3.52 -9.28
CA LYS A 35 -12.33 3.98 -10.65
C LYS A 35 -11.41 5.20 -10.63
N LYS A 36 -10.57 5.34 -11.65
CA LYS A 36 -9.58 6.44 -11.76
C LYS A 36 -10.23 7.83 -11.90
N ASP A 37 -11.39 7.91 -12.52
CA ASP A 37 -12.09 9.17 -12.81
C ASP A 37 -13.14 9.52 -11.74
N PHE A 38 -13.03 8.93 -10.56
CA PHE A 38 -13.94 9.23 -9.47
C PHE A 38 -13.66 10.63 -8.89
N ILE A 39 -14.71 11.46 -8.82
CA ILE A 39 -14.57 12.90 -8.57
C ILE A 39 -14.57 13.23 -7.07
N ASP A 40 -15.32 12.48 -6.25
CA ASP A 40 -15.51 12.81 -4.84
C ASP A 40 -14.34 12.33 -3.96
N TYR A 41 -13.27 13.11 -3.96
CA TYR A 41 -12.10 12.81 -3.13
C TYR A 41 -12.40 12.82 -1.63
N ALA A 42 -13.42 13.57 -1.18
CA ALA A 42 -13.78 13.62 0.24
C ALA A 42 -14.32 12.26 0.72
N LEU A 43 -15.03 11.53 -0.14
CA LEU A 43 -15.42 10.15 0.16
C LEU A 43 -14.20 9.24 0.36
N ILE A 44 -13.16 9.37 -0.48
CA ILE A 44 -11.93 8.58 -0.36
C ILE A 44 -11.26 8.84 1.00
N GLN A 45 -11.15 10.11 1.39
CA GLN A 45 -10.59 10.48 2.69
C GLN A 45 -11.46 9.97 3.85
N GLY A 46 -12.78 10.10 3.75
CA GLY A 46 -13.68 9.60 4.79
C GLY A 46 -13.61 8.09 4.98
N ILE A 47 -13.39 7.32 3.90
CA ILE A 47 -13.16 5.88 3.97
C ILE A 47 -11.78 5.60 4.59
N HIS A 48 -10.73 6.32 4.20
CA HIS A 48 -9.42 6.22 4.84
C HIS A 48 -9.50 6.40 6.36
N ASP A 49 -10.11 7.50 6.80
CA ASP A 49 -10.25 7.84 8.21
C ASP A 49 -11.05 6.78 8.98
N LYS A 50 -12.04 6.15 8.31
CA LYS A 50 -12.78 5.04 8.89
C LYS A 50 -11.90 3.83 9.15
N ILE A 51 -10.97 3.50 8.26
CA ILE A 51 -10.01 2.39 8.47
C ILE A 51 -9.08 2.70 9.64
N LEU A 52 -8.58 3.93 9.74
CA LEU A 52 -7.75 4.34 10.88
C LEU A 52 -8.54 4.29 12.20
N SER A 53 -9.82 4.68 12.18
CA SER A 53 -10.71 4.55 13.33
C SER A 53 -10.96 3.09 13.73
N LEU A 54 -11.06 2.16 12.77
CA LEU A 54 -11.15 0.73 13.07
C LEU A 54 -9.86 0.24 13.74
N LEU A 55 -8.69 0.65 13.26
CA LEU A 55 -7.40 0.28 13.84
C LEU A 55 -7.23 0.81 15.26
N SER A 56 -7.59 2.08 15.52
CA SER A 56 -7.49 2.66 16.86
C SER A 56 -8.53 2.08 17.83
N GLY A 57 -9.66 1.61 17.31
CA GLY A 57 -10.72 0.93 18.07
C GLY A 57 -10.43 -0.53 18.43
N LEU A 58 -9.32 -1.10 17.98
CA LEU A 58 -8.93 -2.48 18.32
C LEU A 58 -8.63 -2.63 19.82
N PRO A 59 -8.87 -3.83 20.39
CA PRO A 59 -8.37 -4.18 21.72
C PRO A 59 -6.85 -3.97 21.79
N PRO A 60 -6.30 -3.49 22.93
CA PRO A 60 -4.87 -3.14 23.05
C PRO A 60 -3.91 -4.24 22.58
N VAL A 61 -4.22 -5.50 22.88
CA VAL A 61 -3.43 -6.68 22.50
C VAL A 61 -3.33 -6.92 20.99
N HIS A 62 -4.30 -6.44 20.21
CA HIS A 62 -4.36 -6.61 18.75
C HIS A 62 -3.99 -5.35 17.96
N ARG A 63 -3.67 -4.24 18.62
CA ARG A 63 -3.29 -2.99 17.93
C ARG A 63 -1.94 -3.17 17.21
N PRO A 64 -1.82 -2.77 15.94
CA PRO A 64 -0.51 -2.77 15.27
C PRO A 64 0.47 -1.76 15.86
N MET A 65 -0.01 -0.62 16.35
CA MET A 65 0.79 0.44 16.95
C MET A 65 0.68 0.41 18.47
N ASN A 66 1.83 0.35 19.16
CA ASN A 66 1.93 0.26 20.62
C ASN A 66 1.03 -0.84 21.23
N PRO A 67 1.20 -2.11 20.82
CA PRO A 67 0.41 -3.22 21.36
C PRO A 67 0.70 -3.46 22.84
N ASP A 68 -0.30 -3.97 23.55
CA ASP A 68 -0.07 -4.70 24.79
C ASP A 68 0.48 -6.10 24.45
N THR A 69 1.72 -6.35 24.85
CA THR A 69 2.47 -7.59 24.56
C THR A 69 2.46 -8.58 25.73
N SER A 70 1.76 -8.28 26.82
CA SER A 70 1.70 -9.13 28.02
C SER A 70 1.22 -10.55 27.74
N TRP A 71 0.42 -10.74 26.68
CA TRP A 71 -0.14 -12.03 26.27
C TRP A 71 0.68 -12.78 25.23
N ASP A 72 1.72 -12.19 24.64
CA ASP A 72 2.41 -12.75 23.47
C ASP A 72 3.08 -14.09 23.75
N VAL A 73 3.64 -14.25 24.94
CA VAL A 73 4.32 -15.49 25.36
C VAL A 73 3.31 -16.63 25.55
N SER A 74 2.18 -16.33 26.19
CA SER A 74 1.13 -17.31 26.47
C SER A 74 0.30 -17.64 25.23
N TYR A 75 0.22 -16.72 24.27
CA TYR A 75 -0.58 -16.85 23.05
C TYR A 75 0.23 -16.43 21.81
N PRO A 76 1.12 -17.31 21.29
CA PRO A 76 2.02 -17.01 20.17
C PRO A 76 1.34 -16.63 18.84
N HIS A 77 0.02 -16.83 18.74
CA HIS A 77 -0.76 -16.43 17.58
C HIS A 77 -1.08 -14.92 17.56
N ILE A 78 -1.11 -14.24 18.70
CA ILE A 78 -1.48 -12.81 18.80
C ILE A 78 -0.52 -11.92 17.99
N PRO A 79 0.82 -12.08 18.08
CA PRO A 79 1.74 -11.33 17.22
C PRO A 79 1.45 -11.50 15.73
N LYS A 80 1.11 -12.73 15.29
CA LYS A 80 0.75 -13.01 13.88
C LYS A 80 -0.52 -12.28 13.49
N GLN A 81 -1.53 -12.32 14.35
CA GLN A 81 -2.80 -11.62 14.15
C GLN A 81 -2.63 -10.10 14.02
N ARG A 82 -1.72 -9.49 14.80
CA ARG A 82 -1.39 -8.07 14.65
C ARG A 82 -0.86 -7.75 13.26
N GLN A 83 0.02 -8.60 12.70
CA GLN A 83 0.54 -8.40 11.34
C GLN A 83 -0.50 -8.67 10.26
N GLN A 84 -1.41 -9.63 10.48
CA GLN A 84 -2.54 -9.88 9.57
C GLN A 84 -3.47 -8.67 9.52
N ILE A 85 -3.86 -8.13 10.68
CA ILE A 85 -4.65 -6.89 10.78
C ILE A 85 -3.94 -5.73 10.09
N SER A 86 -2.64 -5.55 10.37
CA SER A 86 -1.83 -4.50 9.74
C SER A 86 -1.79 -4.65 8.21
N THR A 87 -1.58 -5.87 7.72
CA THR A 87 -1.57 -6.18 6.28
C THR A 87 -2.93 -5.88 5.65
N ALA A 88 -4.03 -6.34 6.27
CA ALA A 88 -5.38 -6.13 5.75
C ALA A 88 -5.73 -4.65 5.63
N ALA A 89 -5.46 -3.87 6.68
CA ALA A 89 -5.74 -2.44 6.70
C ALA A 89 -4.91 -1.68 5.64
N ASN A 90 -3.60 -1.93 5.62
CA ASN A 90 -2.69 -1.17 4.77
C ASN A 90 -2.79 -1.59 3.29
N SER A 91 -3.00 -2.87 2.99
CA SER A 91 -3.27 -3.31 1.61
C SER A 91 -4.57 -2.69 1.08
N PHE A 92 -5.61 -2.62 1.92
CA PHE A 92 -6.85 -1.94 1.56
C PHE A 92 -6.65 -0.44 1.33
N LEU A 93 -5.94 0.26 2.22
CA LEU A 93 -5.65 1.70 2.04
C LEU A 93 -4.83 1.95 0.77
N MET A 94 -3.85 1.11 0.48
CA MET A 94 -3.10 1.19 -0.77
C MET A 94 -4.04 1.02 -1.97
N ALA A 95 -4.91 0.00 -1.97
CA ALA A 95 -5.86 -0.24 -3.04
C ALA A 95 -6.88 0.91 -3.20
N LEU A 96 -7.35 1.50 -2.10
CA LEU A 96 -8.27 2.64 -2.06
C LEU A 96 -7.67 3.86 -2.76
N HIS A 97 -6.39 4.17 -2.49
CA HIS A 97 -5.75 5.37 -3.01
C HIS A 97 -5.07 5.18 -4.37
N ARG A 98 -4.72 3.94 -4.74
CA ARG A 98 -3.99 3.62 -5.98
C ARG A 98 -4.61 4.22 -7.26
N PRO A 99 -5.94 4.15 -7.50
CA PRO A 99 -6.55 4.73 -8.71
C PRO A 99 -6.33 6.24 -8.82
N HIS A 100 -6.15 6.90 -7.68
CA HIS A 100 -6.10 8.36 -7.52
C HIS A 100 -4.67 8.89 -7.37
N ALA A 101 -3.67 8.01 -7.26
CA ALA A 101 -2.28 8.39 -6.96
C ALA A 101 -1.60 9.19 -8.09
N ARG A 102 -2.07 9.06 -9.32
CA ARG A 102 -1.53 9.83 -10.46
C ARG A 102 -1.96 11.28 -10.41
N THR A 103 -3.22 11.56 -10.09
CA THR A 103 -3.80 12.91 -10.11
C THR A 103 -3.68 13.61 -8.75
N HIS A 104 -3.80 12.88 -7.64
CA HIS A 104 -3.79 13.45 -6.29
C HIS A 104 -2.52 13.09 -5.53
N MET A 105 -1.70 14.11 -5.22
CA MET A 105 -0.48 13.96 -4.42
C MET A 105 -0.76 13.35 -3.03
N ALA A 106 -1.86 13.74 -2.38
CA ALA A 106 -2.27 13.19 -1.09
C ALA A 106 -2.53 11.68 -1.17
N SER A 107 -3.24 11.21 -2.20
CA SER A 107 -3.45 9.77 -2.42
C SER A 107 -2.15 9.04 -2.72
N ARG A 108 -1.26 9.64 -3.50
CA ARG A 108 0.05 9.06 -3.78
C ARG A 108 0.84 8.85 -2.49
N HIS A 109 0.87 9.87 -1.63
CA HIS A 109 1.52 9.78 -0.33
C HIS A 109 0.88 8.70 0.56
N ALA A 110 -0.45 8.73 0.72
CA ALA A 110 -1.18 7.75 1.53
C ALA A 110 -0.96 6.30 1.04
N ALA A 111 -1.05 6.07 -0.28
CA ALA A 111 -0.80 4.76 -0.86
C ALA A 111 0.66 4.30 -0.69
N THR A 112 1.62 5.22 -0.77
CA THR A 112 3.04 4.93 -0.56
C THR A 112 3.32 4.51 0.89
N GLN A 113 2.77 5.25 1.85
CA GLN A 113 2.88 4.90 3.27
C GLN A 113 2.21 3.55 3.57
N ALA A 114 1.03 3.32 3.03
CA ALA A 114 0.32 2.05 3.18
C ALA A 114 1.09 0.88 2.53
N ALA A 115 1.74 1.09 1.39
CA ALA A 115 2.58 0.08 0.76
C ALA A 115 3.82 -0.28 1.62
N PHE A 116 4.48 0.72 2.22
CA PHE A 116 5.56 0.47 3.18
C PHE A 116 5.09 -0.33 4.39
N ALA A 117 4.01 0.11 5.04
CA ALA A 117 3.45 -0.58 6.19
C ALA A 117 3.02 -2.01 5.86
N THR A 118 2.51 -2.25 4.65
CA THR A 118 2.22 -3.60 4.14
C THR A 118 3.50 -4.42 4.05
N LEU A 119 4.55 -3.92 3.40
CA LEU A 119 5.82 -4.66 3.26
C LEU A 119 6.48 -4.98 4.61
N ASP A 120 6.39 -4.08 5.58
CA ASP A 120 6.93 -4.27 6.93
C ASP A 120 6.12 -5.31 7.72
N ALA A 121 4.79 -5.26 7.66
CA ALA A 121 3.93 -6.26 8.30
C ALA A 121 4.16 -7.66 7.69
N GLN A 122 4.30 -7.72 6.36
CA GLN A 122 4.59 -8.93 5.61
C GLN A 122 5.98 -9.51 5.95
N ALA A 123 6.97 -8.65 6.23
CA ALA A 123 8.29 -9.11 6.66
C ALA A 123 8.21 -9.76 8.04
N GLN A 124 7.57 -9.08 9.00
CA GLN A 124 7.39 -9.62 10.35
C GLN A 124 6.59 -10.92 10.35
N LEU A 125 5.53 -11.00 9.53
CA LEU A 125 4.72 -12.20 9.44
C LEU A 125 5.50 -13.36 8.80
N PHE A 126 6.32 -13.10 7.77
CA PHE A 126 7.20 -14.11 7.18
C PHE A 126 8.17 -14.70 8.21
N ASP A 127 8.81 -13.86 9.02
CA ASP A 127 9.75 -14.28 10.06
C ASP A 127 9.07 -15.16 11.13
N MET A 128 7.78 -14.91 11.41
CA MET A 128 6.97 -15.70 12.34
C MET A 128 6.35 -16.97 11.74
N MET A 129 6.29 -17.09 10.41
CA MET A 129 5.56 -18.14 9.69
C MET A 129 6.43 -19.03 8.80
N ALA A 130 7.76 -18.95 8.92
CA ALA A 130 8.71 -19.69 8.09
C ALA A 130 8.57 -21.24 8.12
N THR A 131 7.54 -21.81 8.75
CA THR A 131 7.26 -23.25 8.86
C THR A 131 5.88 -23.72 8.36
N SER A 132 4.88 -22.86 8.09
CA SER A 132 3.54 -23.30 7.61
C SER A 132 3.29 -22.98 6.12
N TYR A 133 2.70 -23.91 5.36
CA TYR A 133 2.62 -23.87 3.89
C TYR A 133 1.51 -22.96 3.33
N SER A 134 0.34 -22.92 3.96
CA SER A 134 -0.87 -22.27 3.41
C SER A 134 -0.79 -20.73 3.44
N SER A 135 -0.22 -20.15 4.49
CA SER A 135 -0.15 -18.68 4.60
C SER A 135 0.91 -18.02 3.70
N ILE A 136 1.91 -18.76 3.21
CA ILE A 136 3.01 -18.16 2.41
C ILE A 136 2.50 -17.63 1.07
N TYR A 137 1.43 -18.20 0.51
CA TYR A 137 0.85 -17.73 -0.74
C TYR A 137 0.29 -16.31 -0.63
N ALA A 138 -0.56 -16.07 0.38
CA ALA A 138 -1.08 -14.73 0.67
C ALA A 138 0.06 -13.73 0.96
N LEU A 139 1.13 -14.20 1.61
CA LEU A 139 2.30 -13.36 1.86
C LEU A 139 2.96 -12.86 0.56
N CYS A 140 3.04 -13.73 -0.44
CA CYS A 140 3.62 -13.41 -1.74
C CYS A 140 2.76 -12.38 -2.49
N ILE A 141 1.43 -12.50 -2.45
CA ILE A 141 0.51 -11.57 -3.13
C ILE A 141 0.67 -10.16 -2.58
N TYR A 142 0.56 -9.97 -1.27
CA TYR A 142 0.65 -8.63 -0.68
C TYR A 142 2.03 -8.00 -0.84
N THR A 143 3.08 -8.82 -0.74
CA THR A 143 4.46 -8.38 -0.98
C THR A 143 4.65 -7.92 -2.43
N LEU A 144 4.09 -8.65 -3.39
CA LEU A 144 4.17 -8.29 -4.80
C LEU A 144 3.37 -7.04 -5.11
N ASP A 145 2.13 -6.97 -4.66
CA ASP A 145 1.23 -5.85 -4.92
C ASP A 145 1.82 -4.53 -4.39
N ALA A 146 2.33 -4.53 -3.15
CA ALA A 146 2.98 -3.36 -2.57
C ALA A 146 4.32 -3.02 -3.25
N GLY A 147 5.15 -4.02 -3.56
CA GLY A 147 6.44 -3.82 -4.21
C GLY A 147 6.31 -3.24 -5.63
N ILE A 148 5.36 -3.78 -6.41
CA ILE A 148 5.05 -3.27 -7.76
C ILE A 148 4.52 -1.85 -7.66
N PHE A 149 3.57 -1.58 -6.76
CA PHE A 149 3.01 -0.24 -6.57
C PHE A 149 4.10 0.80 -6.26
N LEU A 150 4.98 0.53 -5.30
CA LEU A 150 6.08 1.44 -4.97
C LEU A 150 7.02 1.67 -6.16
N SER A 151 7.33 0.62 -6.89
CA SER A 151 8.24 0.69 -8.04
C SER A 151 7.66 1.56 -9.17
N VAL A 152 6.41 1.28 -9.56
CA VAL A 152 5.71 2.02 -10.62
C VAL A 152 5.51 3.47 -10.21
N THR A 153 5.06 3.71 -8.98
CA THR A 153 4.83 5.07 -8.47
C THR A 153 6.12 5.89 -8.45
N THR A 154 7.25 5.28 -8.07
CA THR A 154 8.57 5.93 -8.08
C THR A 154 9.03 6.26 -9.49
N LEU A 155 8.78 5.38 -10.47
CA LEU A 155 9.15 5.62 -11.87
C LEU A 155 8.27 6.69 -12.52
N GLU A 156 6.97 6.72 -12.22
CA GLU A 156 6.05 7.75 -12.74
C GLU A 156 6.24 9.10 -12.03
N HIS A 157 6.54 9.08 -10.73
CA HIS A 157 6.66 10.27 -9.89
C HIS A 157 7.90 10.15 -8.99
N PRO A 158 9.11 10.41 -9.52
CA PRO A 158 10.35 10.33 -8.75
C PRO A 158 10.27 11.16 -7.46
N PRO A 159 10.54 10.55 -6.28
CA PRO A 159 10.57 11.28 -5.02
C PRO A 159 11.65 12.37 -5.03
N THR A 160 11.31 13.55 -4.55
CA THR A 160 12.30 14.63 -4.34
C THR A 160 13.22 14.32 -3.17
N ASP A 161 12.71 13.62 -2.15
CA ASP A 161 13.48 13.18 -1.00
C ASP A 161 14.20 11.86 -1.30
N MET A 162 15.53 11.92 -1.36
CA MET A 162 16.39 10.75 -1.58
C MET A 162 16.30 9.72 -0.44
N GLY A 163 15.94 10.15 0.78
CA GLY A 163 15.66 9.25 1.90
C GLY A 163 14.49 8.33 1.62
N ILE A 164 13.41 8.86 1.03
CA ILE A 164 12.25 8.08 0.59
C ILE A 164 12.66 7.10 -0.51
N LEU A 165 13.38 7.56 -1.54
CA LEU A 165 13.85 6.71 -2.63
C LEU A 165 14.71 5.54 -2.13
N HIS A 166 15.69 5.81 -1.26
CA HIS A 166 16.51 4.78 -0.63
C HIS A 166 15.68 3.83 0.24
N GLY A 167 14.67 4.34 0.94
CA GLY A 167 13.70 3.55 1.68
C GLY A 167 12.97 2.55 0.77
N ILE A 168 12.46 3.02 -0.37
CA ILE A 168 11.73 2.19 -1.35
C ILE A 168 12.65 1.10 -1.92
N ILE A 169 13.86 1.47 -2.36
CA ILE A 169 14.85 0.53 -2.90
C ILE A 169 15.16 -0.57 -1.87
N ARG A 170 15.38 -0.18 -0.61
CA ARG A 170 15.65 -1.14 0.47
C ARG A 170 14.46 -2.07 0.73
N ALA A 171 13.23 -1.54 0.73
CA ALA A 171 12.03 -2.33 0.92
C ALA A 171 11.83 -3.36 -0.22
N ILE A 172 12.04 -2.95 -1.48
CA ILE A 172 11.96 -3.84 -2.65
C ILE A 172 13.03 -4.94 -2.57
N ARG A 173 14.27 -4.61 -2.21
CA ARG A 173 15.34 -5.62 -2.03
C ARG A 173 14.97 -6.67 -0.98
N LYS A 174 14.44 -6.23 0.17
CA LYS A 174 13.95 -7.14 1.22
C LYS A 174 12.77 -8.01 0.73
N ALA A 175 11.88 -7.45 -0.09
CA ALA A 175 10.77 -8.19 -0.71
C ALA A 175 11.27 -9.26 -1.68
N ILE A 176 12.21 -8.92 -2.57
CA ILE A 176 12.85 -9.87 -3.50
C ILE A 176 13.45 -11.04 -2.73
N HIS A 177 14.26 -10.75 -1.71
CA HIS A 177 14.94 -11.77 -0.93
C HIS A 177 13.95 -12.77 -0.28
N ARG A 178 12.85 -12.28 0.30
CA ARG A 178 11.83 -13.15 0.91
C ARG A 178 11.11 -14.01 -0.12
N LEU A 179 10.81 -13.46 -1.29
CA LEU A 179 10.20 -14.23 -2.38
C LEU A 179 11.15 -15.32 -2.90
N GLU A 180 12.45 -15.06 -2.94
CA GLU A 180 13.46 -16.08 -3.29
C GLU A 180 13.52 -17.20 -2.25
N LEU A 181 13.45 -16.86 -0.95
CA LEU A 181 13.37 -17.87 0.11
C LEU A 181 12.08 -18.69 0.03
N ALA A 182 10.98 -18.10 -0.44
CA ALA A 182 9.69 -18.75 -0.56
C ALA A 182 9.50 -19.57 -1.86
N GLN A 183 10.39 -19.44 -2.85
CA GLN A 183 10.15 -19.96 -4.21
C GLN A 183 10.05 -21.48 -4.31
N GLU A 184 10.67 -22.21 -3.37
CA GLU A 184 10.57 -23.67 -3.31
C GLU A 184 9.23 -24.14 -2.77
N ARG A 185 8.52 -23.27 -2.04
CA ARG A 185 7.28 -23.59 -1.32
C ARG A 185 6.05 -22.98 -1.98
N VAL A 186 6.22 -21.87 -2.68
CA VAL A 186 5.14 -21.11 -3.32
C VAL A 186 5.47 -20.84 -4.77
N SER A 187 4.63 -21.40 -5.65
CA SER A 187 4.76 -21.27 -7.11
C SER A 187 4.76 -19.82 -7.60
N LEU A 188 4.08 -18.92 -6.90
CA LEU A 188 4.04 -17.49 -7.21
C LEU A 188 5.35 -16.77 -6.88
N ALA A 189 6.15 -17.24 -5.92
CA ALA A 189 7.25 -16.46 -5.38
C ALA A 189 8.44 -16.36 -6.36
N GLY A 190 8.73 -17.41 -7.13
CA GLY A 190 9.75 -17.39 -8.19
C GLY A 190 9.47 -16.37 -9.31
N PRO A 191 8.30 -16.43 -9.98
CA PRO A 191 7.86 -15.40 -10.92
C PRO A 191 7.81 -14.01 -10.28
N GLY A 192 7.30 -13.92 -9.06
CA GLY A 192 7.20 -12.66 -8.32
C GLY A 192 8.54 -11.99 -8.07
N SER A 193 9.55 -12.74 -7.64
CA SER A 193 10.89 -12.21 -7.39
C SER A 193 11.53 -11.67 -8.68
N ARG A 194 11.31 -12.33 -9.82
CA ARG A 194 11.77 -11.86 -11.14
C ARG A 194 11.13 -10.52 -11.53
N ILE A 195 9.83 -10.36 -11.31
CA ILE A 195 9.12 -9.09 -11.58
C ILE A 195 9.71 -7.96 -10.73
N LEU A 196 9.88 -8.18 -9.41
CA LEU A 196 10.43 -7.15 -8.54
C LEU A 196 11.90 -6.83 -8.85
N LYS A 197 12.71 -7.80 -9.28
CA LYS A 197 14.08 -7.55 -9.76
C LYS A 197 14.09 -6.64 -10.99
N LEU A 198 13.20 -6.88 -11.95
CA LEU A 198 13.07 -6.02 -13.13
C LEU A 198 12.67 -4.59 -12.74
N CYS A 199 11.70 -4.45 -11.84
CA CYS A 199 11.31 -3.16 -11.28
C CYS A 199 12.48 -2.43 -10.61
N HIS A 200 13.22 -3.14 -9.75
CA HIS A 200 14.40 -2.61 -9.06
C HIS A 200 15.48 -2.14 -10.03
N GLN A 201 15.78 -2.93 -11.07
CA GLN A 201 16.76 -2.55 -12.11
C GLN A 201 16.34 -1.27 -12.85
N LYS A 202 15.05 -1.16 -13.23
CA LYS A 202 14.53 0.04 -13.88
C LYS A 202 14.65 1.28 -12.99
N MET A 203 14.34 1.14 -11.70
CA MET A 203 14.50 2.23 -10.74
C MET A 203 15.96 2.68 -10.58
N GLN A 204 16.90 1.73 -10.53
CA GLN A 204 18.33 2.05 -10.44
C GLN A 204 18.82 2.79 -11.69
N ALA A 205 18.43 2.33 -12.89
CA ALA A 205 18.78 3.00 -14.13
C ALA A 205 18.22 4.43 -14.19
N SER A 206 16.96 4.62 -13.76
CA SER A 206 16.34 5.95 -13.70
C SER A 206 17.02 6.88 -12.71
N ALA A 207 17.46 6.37 -11.56
CA ALA A 207 18.16 7.17 -10.55
C ALA A 207 19.56 7.61 -11.02
N GLN A 208 20.25 6.77 -11.81
CA GLN A 208 21.56 7.10 -12.38
C GLN A 208 21.47 8.06 -13.58
N ALA A 209 20.35 8.03 -14.31
CA ALA A 209 20.13 8.87 -15.49
C ALA A 209 19.69 10.30 -15.17
N GLN A 210 19.47 10.66 -13.89
CA GLN A 210 19.18 12.05 -13.52
C GLN A 210 20.51 12.82 -13.36
N PRO A 211 20.88 13.71 -14.30
CA PRO A 211 22.02 14.59 -14.11
C PRO A 211 21.72 15.55 -12.96
N SER A 212 22.70 15.70 -12.07
CA SER A 212 22.76 16.70 -11.01
C SER A 212 22.65 18.11 -11.62
N SER A 213 21.41 18.57 -11.84
CA SER A 213 21.10 19.94 -12.26
C SER A 213 21.12 20.84 -11.03
N GLN A 214 22.26 20.90 -10.36
CA GLN A 214 22.57 21.81 -9.25
C GLN A 214 24.06 22.17 -9.28
N GLU A 215 24.57 22.57 -10.44
CA GLU A 215 25.90 23.20 -10.53
C GLU A 215 26.05 24.04 -11.80
N SER A 216 25.09 24.94 -12.09
CA SER A 216 25.33 26.04 -13.05
C SER A 216 24.31 27.17 -12.89
N ALA A 217 24.32 27.83 -11.73
CA ALA A 217 23.65 29.12 -11.55
C ALA A 217 24.35 29.99 -10.49
N ALA A 218 25.65 29.76 -10.23
CA ALA A 218 26.43 30.49 -9.22
C ALA A 218 27.71 31.15 -9.78
N HIS A 219 27.93 31.18 -11.10
CA HIS A 219 29.11 31.78 -11.70
C HIS A 219 28.87 32.90 -12.72
N GLU A 220 27.63 33.36 -12.89
CA GLU A 220 27.33 34.47 -13.81
C GLU A 220 26.49 35.60 -13.18
N ALA A 221 26.64 35.80 -11.86
CA ALA A 221 26.08 36.95 -11.15
C ALA A 221 27.14 37.63 -10.27
N THR A 222 28.35 37.82 -10.78
CA THR A 222 29.35 38.69 -10.13
C THR A 222 30.36 39.22 -11.14
N ARG A 223 29.90 39.91 -12.18
CA ARG A 223 30.70 40.91 -12.90
C ARG A 223 29.75 41.78 -13.73
N PHE A 224 29.83 43.09 -13.47
CA PHE A 224 29.07 44.20 -14.06
C PHE A 224 27.93 44.77 -13.22
N THR A 225 28.29 45.30 -12.06
CA THR A 225 27.68 46.53 -11.54
C THR A 225 28.79 47.50 -11.15
N ALA A 226 29.15 48.39 -12.07
CA ALA A 226 29.74 49.69 -11.74
C ALA A 226 29.53 50.66 -12.92
N ALA A 227 28.80 51.74 -12.60
CA ALA A 227 28.63 53.00 -13.35
C ALA A 227 27.73 52.95 -14.60
N SER A 228 26.91 53.95 -14.91
CA SER A 228 26.42 55.14 -14.22
C SER A 228 25.60 55.92 -15.26
N PHE A 229 24.31 56.15 -14.97
CA PHE A 229 23.54 57.38 -15.28
C PHE A 229 23.11 57.75 -16.73
N MET A 230 21.91 58.37 -16.74
CA MET A 230 21.22 59.20 -17.76
C MET A 230 20.43 58.40 -18.81
N ASP A 231 19.20 58.72 -19.22
CA ASP A 231 18.20 59.75 -18.90
C ASP A 231 16.91 59.33 -19.67
N GLU A 232 15.83 60.04 -19.39
CA GLU A 232 14.62 60.26 -20.21
C GLU A 232 13.39 59.33 -20.13
N SER A 233 12.30 60.05 -19.88
CA SER A 233 10.89 59.67 -19.99
C SER A 233 10.43 59.75 -21.44
N PHE A 234 9.57 58.84 -21.90
CA PHE A 234 8.38 59.26 -22.68
C PHE A 234 7.29 58.20 -22.73
N SER A 235 6.09 58.74 -22.89
CA SER A 235 4.76 58.15 -22.93
C SER A 235 4.44 57.40 -24.24
N GLY A 236 3.43 56.52 -24.23
CA GLY A 236 2.56 56.32 -25.39
C GLY A 236 2.26 54.88 -25.83
N GLY A 237 1.01 54.45 -25.58
CA GLY A 237 0.07 54.06 -26.65
C GLY A 237 0.26 52.75 -27.43
N ALA A 238 -0.54 51.75 -27.03
CA ALA A 238 -1.52 51.00 -27.83
C ALA A 238 -1.13 50.11 -29.04
N HIS A 239 -1.79 48.92 -29.02
CA HIS A 239 -2.53 48.29 -30.14
C HIS A 239 -1.87 47.15 -30.96
N VAL A 240 -2.31 45.90 -30.65
CA VAL A 240 -2.76 44.77 -31.54
C VAL A 240 -1.85 44.26 -32.67
N GLN A 241 -1.66 42.94 -32.75
CA GLN A 241 -2.25 42.09 -33.82
C GLN A 241 -2.02 40.58 -33.61
N GLU A 242 -3.10 39.80 -33.77
CA GLU A 242 -3.18 38.36 -33.96
C GLU A 242 -2.41 37.84 -35.18
N SER A 243 -1.90 36.59 -35.13
CA SER A 243 -2.20 35.55 -36.13
C SER A 243 -1.50 34.19 -35.89
N PRO A 244 -1.97 33.09 -36.52
CA PRO A 244 -2.01 31.74 -35.95
C PRO A 244 -1.17 30.69 -36.70
N ASN A 245 -1.31 29.43 -36.25
CA ASN A 245 -0.89 28.16 -36.87
C ASN A 245 0.57 27.72 -36.71
N GLN A 246 0.81 26.62 -36.00
CA GLN A 246 1.01 25.31 -36.63
C GLN A 246 1.15 24.15 -35.62
N PRO A 247 0.81 22.92 -36.04
CA PRO A 247 0.77 21.71 -35.21
C PRO A 247 2.17 21.05 -35.13
N SER A 248 2.40 20.24 -34.11
CA SER A 248 3.53 19.29 -34.12
C SER A 248 3.03 17.87 -33.89
N GLU A 249 3.07 17.18 -35.01
CA GLU A 249 2.93 15.76 -35.25
C GLU A 249 3.98 14.89 -34.54
N ILE A 250 3.56 13.67 -34.21
CA ILE A 250 4.30 12.41 -34.34
C ILE A 250 5.47 12.15 -33.37
N LEU A 251 5.23 11.22 -32.45
CA LEU A 251 6.04 10.00 -32.40
C LEU A 251 5.18 8.81 -31.98
N GLY A 252 4.71 8.10 -33.01
CA GLY A 252 4.20 6.75 -32.85
C GLY A 252 5.36 5.82 -32.50
N TYR A 253 5.22 5.12 -31.38
CA TYR A 253 5.92 3.86 -31.18
C TYR A 253 4.90 2.72 -31.21
N THR A 254 5.16 1.87 -32.18
CA THR A 254 4.46 0.66 -32.57
C THR A 254 4.52 -0.41 -31.49
N SER A 255 3.39 -1.10 -31.33
CA SER A 255 3.25 -2.56 -31.25
C SER A 255 4.39 -3.34 -30.59
N GLY A 256 4.18 -3.73 -29.33
CA GLY A 256 4.91 -4.79 -28.65
C GLY A 256 3.92 -5.64 -27.87
N SER A 257 3.69 -6.86 -28.35
CA SER A 257 2.89 -7.97 -27.83
C SER A 257 2.25 -7.78 -26.45
N GLY A 258 0.92 -7.67 -26.46
CA GLY A 258 0.10 -7.68 -25.26
C GLY A 258 0.32 -8.96 -24.44
N ILE A 259 0.76 -8.78 -23.21
CA ILE A 259 0.49 -9.77 -22.17
C ILE A 259 -0.97 -9.58 -21.80
N SER A 260 -1.85 -10.38 -22.41
CA SER A 260 -3.23 -10.52 -21.98
C SER A 260 -3.21 -11.07 -20.55
N LEU A 261 -3.37 -10.17 -19.57
CA LEU A 261 -3.78 -10.59 -18.23
C LEU A 261 -5.23 -11.01 -18.37
N SER A 262 -5.45 -12.32 -18.43
CA SER A 262 -6.78 -12.92 -18.53
C SER A 262 -7.74 -12.32 -17.49
N ASP A 263 -8.92 -11.90 -17.95
CA ASP A 263 -10.02 -11.25 -17.22
C ASP A 263 -10.71 -12.12 -16.15
N HIS A 264 -10.03 -13.12 -15.59
CA HIS A 264 -10.58 -13.97 -14.54
C HIS A 264 -9.49 -14.41 -13.55
N ILE A 265 -9.04 -13.49 -12.71
CA ILE A 265 -8.55 -13.87 -11.38
C ILE A 265 -9.71 -13.59 -10.43
N SER A 266 -10.58 -14.58 -10.27
CA SER A 266 -11.55 -14.58 -9.17
C SER A 266 -10.75 -14.53 -7.88
N PHE A 267 -10.77 -13.39 -7.19
CA PHE A 267 -10.16 -13.24 -5.88
C PHE A 267 -10.98 -14.07 -4.89
N ASP A 268 -10.58 -15.32 -4.72
CA ASP A 268 -11.18 -16.22 -3.74
C ASP A 268 -10.60 -15.91 -2.35
N GLY A 269 -11.28 -15.03 -1.62
CA GLY A 269 -10.86 -14.61 -0.27
C GLY A 269 -10.86 -15.73 0.77
N THR A 270 -11.37 -16.91 0.43
CA THR A 270 -11.48 -18.11 1.28
C THR A 270 -10.14 -18.83 1.48
N VAL A 271 -9.24 -18.82 0.49
CA VAL A 271 -7.91 -19.48 0.58
C VAL A 271 -7.00 -18.79 1.62
N MET A 272 -7.32 -17.55 1.99
CA MET A 272 -6.50 -16.70 2.85
C MET A 272 -6.41 -17.19 4.30
N PHE A 273 -7.30 -18.09 4.73
CA PHE A 273 -7.54 -18.33 6.16
C PHE A 273 -7.79 -19.79 6.56
N GLU A 274 -7.56 -20.77 5.69
CA GLU A 274 -7.59 -22.20 6.08
C GLU A 274 -6.58 -22.52 7.21
N ASP A 275 -5.54 -21.69 7.41
CA ASP A 275 -4.57 -21.85 8.51
C ASP A 275 -5.09 -21.34 9.89
N ILE A 276 -6.32 -20.79 9.99
CA ILE A 276 -6.87 -20.28 11.27
C ILE A 276 -7.70 -21.33 12.02
N THR A 277 -8.15 -22.38 11.36
CA THR A 277 -8.52 -23.60 12.07
C THR A 277 -7.22 -24.37 12.35
N GLN A 278 -6.56 -24.10 13.48
CA GLN A 278 -5.83 -25.21 14.08
C GLN A 278 -6.80 -26.39 14.21
N PRO A 279 -6.34 -27.66 14.12
CA PRO A 279 -7.18 -28.85 14.23
C PRO A 279 -7.94 -28.99 15.57
N ASN A 280 -7.83 -28.01 16.48
CA ASN A 280 -8.46 -27.97 17.78
C ASN A 280 -9.63 -26.97 17.90
N PHE A 281 -10.03 -26.25 16.84
CA PHE A 281 -11.28 -25.50 16.88
C PHE A 281 -12.47 -26.45 16.69
N ASP A 282 -12.97 -26.98 17.80
CA ASP A 282 -14.18 -27.79 17.83
C ASP A 282 -15.41 -26.88 17.68
N MET A 283 -15.87 -26.72 16.44
CA MET A 283 -17.07 -25.98 16.10
C MET A 283 -18.31 -26.54 16.81
N GLU A 284 -18.36 -27.84 17.11
CA GLU A 284 -19.47 -28.44 17.85
C GLU A 284 -19.46 -28.08 19.34
N ALA A 285 -18.27 -27.91 19.94
CA ALA A 285 -18.14 -27.45 21.32
C ALA A 285 -18.62 -26.00 21.46
N TRP A 286 -18.24 -25.13 20.53
CA TRP A 286 -18.67 -23.72 20.52
C TRP A 286 -20.18 -23.57 20.26
N VAL A 287 -20.75 -24.36 19.34
CA VAL A 287 -22.21 -24.39 19.10
C VAL A 287 -22.96 -24.93 20.32
N ARG A 288 -22.39 -25.91 21.05
CA ARG A 288 -22.96 -26.41 22.31
C ARG A 288 -22.97 -25.36 23.42
N GLU A 289 -21.90 -24.57 23.57
CA GLU A 289 -21.86 -23.46 24.55
C GLU A 289 -22.89 -22.37 24.24
N LEU A 290 -23.13 -22.07 22.96
CA LEU A 290 -24.20 -21.16 22.52
C LEU A 290 -25.61 -21.73 22.70
N GLY A 291 -25.78 -23.04 22.54
CA GLY A 291 -27.05 -23.72 22.81
C GLY A 291 -27.41 -23.74 24.30
N GLN A 292 -26.41 -23.95 25.16
CA GLN A 292 -26.60 -24.00 26.63
C GLN A 292 -26.87 -22.63 27.25
N SER A 293 -26.43 -21.55 26.62
CA SER A 293 -26.67 -20.18 27.10
C SER A 293 -28.08 -19.65 26.78
N ASN A 294 -28.85 -20.33 25.92
CA ASN A 294 -30.24 -20.00 25.61
C ASN A 294 -31.28 -20.71 26.51
N ASP A 295 -30.87 -21.68 27.33
CA ASP A 295 -31.78 -22.42 28.25
C ASP A 295 -31.80 -21.85 29.68
N LEU A 296 -31.11 -20.74 29.95
CA LEU A 296 -31.14 -20.04 31.24
C LEU A 296 -31.72 -18.63 31.11
N GLY A 297 -33.06 -18.59 31.04
CA GLY A 297 -33.83 -17.60 31.78
C GLY A 297 -34.37 -16.39 31.00
N TRP A 298 -35.49 -16.59 30.29
CA TRP A 298 -36.59 -15.63 30.25
C TRP A 298 -37.93 -16.37 30.37
N THR A 299 -38.29 -16.74 31.59
CA THR A 299 -39.67 -16.81 32.10
C THR A 299 -39.64 -16.47 33.57
#